data_AF-A0A2E1I1V5-F1
#
_entry.id   AF-A0A2E1I1V5-F1
#
_cell.length_a   1.000
_cell.length_b   1.000
_cell.length_c   1.000
_cell.angle_alpha   90.00
_cell.angle_beta   90.00
_cell.angle_gamma   90.00
#
_symmetry.space_group_name_H-M   'P 1'
#
loop_
_entity.id
_entity.type
_entity.pdbx_description
1 polymer ?
#
loop_
_entity_poly.entity_id
_entity_poly.type
_entity_poly.pdbx_seq_one_letter_code
_entity_poly.pdbx_strand_id
1 'polypeptide(L)'
;MNKILFRECMKGKSLLRTLQNLEFNNKELVGKTIDLGSKNGNGSYYRFFNTKSAEMTYVDKYFESEDVINLDLESTIPLADNKYENVISINLFEHIFNIQNLINEIYRILNFDGKLIGATPFHKEYHADPYDFYRLTQDFYQKAFNDAGFKSIKIIPVGIGIFHQIADSLSKIIKFRILRCLIWFLFIKLDKVLSKFYKNNLNFYCSLVFYCEK
;
A
#
# COMPACT_ATOMS: atom_id res chain seq x y z
N MET A 1 1.62 11.82 14.91
CA MET A 1 0.47 10.93 14.59
C MET A 1 -0.88 11.65 14.65
N ASN A 2 -1.37 12.11 15.81
CA ASN A 2 -2.75 12.65 15.93
C ASN A 2 -3.08 13.84 15.00
N LYS A 3 -2.17 14.81 14.86
CA LYS A 3 -2.35 15.94 13.93
C LYS A 3 -2.50 15.47 12.47
N ILE A 4 -1.75 14.43 12.08
CA ILE A 4 -1.80 13.87 10.72
C ILE A 4 -3.12 13.11 10.51
N LEU A 5 -3.52 12.27 11.47
CA LEU A 5 -4.81 11.56 11.43
C LEU A 5 -5.98 12.53 11.26
N PHE A 6 -5.98 13.63 12.03
CA PHE A 6 -7.00 14.66 11.89
C PHE A 6 -6.98 15.29 10.49
N ARG A 7 -5.79 15.72 10.02
CA ARG A 7 -5.65 16.34 8.69
C ARG A 7 -6.12 15.44 7.56
N GLU A 8 -5.71 14.18 7.55
CA GLU A 8 -6.06 13.23 6.48
C GLU A 8 -7.54 12.82 6.55
N CYS A 9 -8.11 12.69 7.75
CA CYS A 9 -9.55 12.55 7.92
C CYS A 9 -10.31 13.76 7.33
N MET A 10 -9.85 14.99 7.60
CA MET A 10 -10.47 16.19 7.03
C MET A 10 -10.33 16.28 5.51
N LYS A 11 -9.28 15.68 4.92
CA LYS A 11 -9.10 15.49 3.48
C LYS A 11 -9.93 14.34 2.87
N GLY A 12 -10.81 13.71 3.65
CA GLY A 12 -11.69 12.67 3.15
C GLY A 12 -11.08 11.26 3.13
N LYS A 13 -9.83 11.07 3.55
CA LYS A 13 -9.18 9.74 3.53
C LYS A 13 -9.81 8.79 4.54
N SER A 14 -9.72 7.48 4.25
CA SER A 14 -10.10 6.43 5.20
C SER A 14 -9.02 6.26 6.27
N LEU A 15 -9.35 5.56 7.36
CA LEU A 15 -8.38 5.26 8.40
C LEU A 15 -7.25 4.41 7.82
N LEU A 16 -7.60 3.36 7.05
CA LEU A 16 -6.63 2.47 6.42
C LEU A 16 -5.64 3.22 5.53
N ARG A 17 -6.13 4.02 4.58
CA ARG A 17 -5.24 4.78 3.68
C ARG A 17 -4.36 5.75 4.45
N THR A 18 -4.88 6.34 5.53
CA THR A 18 -4.09 7.24 6.38
C THR A 18 -2.97 6.50 7.11
N LEU A 19 -3.25 5.30 7.62
CA LEU A 19 -2.25 4.48 8.31
C LEU A 19 -1.20 3.91 7.35
N GLN A 20 -1.60 3.45 6.16
CA GLN A 20 -0.65 3.07 5.10
C GLN A 20 0.29 4.22 4.75
N ASN A 21 -0.29 5.41 4.48
CA ASN A 21 0.50 6.61 4.17
C ASN A 21 1.51 6.95 5.28
N LEU A 22 1.14 6.76 6.55
CA LEU A 22 2.02 7.02 7.69
C LEU A 22 3.26 6.10 7.72
N GLU A 23 3.17 4.86 7.23
CA GLU A 23 4.33 3.97 7.11
C GLU A 23 5.35 4.49 6.08
N PHE A 24 4.89 5.21 5.06
CA PHE A 24 5.75 5.83 4.04
C PHE A 24 6.38 7.15 4.48
N ASN A 25 6.03 7.67 5.66
CA ASN A 25 6.40 9.01 6.07
C ASN A 25 7.93 9.23 6.10
N ASN A 26 8.40 10.23 5.35
CA ASN A 26 9.80 10.61 5.15
C ASN A 26 10.67 9.52 4.50
N LYS A 27 10.07 8.52 3.83
CA LYS A 27 10.83 7.58 3.02
C LYS A 27 11.27 8.27 1.73
N GLU A 28 12.57 8.22 1.45
CA GLU A 28 13.15 8.85 0.28
C GLU A 28 13.06 7.93 -0.93
N LEU A 29 12.65 8.52 -2.06
CA LEU A 29 12.70 7.92 -3.38
C LEU A 29 13.75 8.69 -4.19
N VAL A 30 14.73 7.96 -4.71
CA VAL A 30 15.86 8.50 -5.46
C VAL A 30 16.00 7.77 -6.78
N GLY A 31 16.25 8.50 -7.86
CA GLY A 31 16.41 7.93 -9.20
C GLY A 31 15.07 7.61 -9.86
N LYS A 32 15.12 6.78 -10.91
CA LYS A 32 13.97 6.32 -11.66
C LYS A 32 13.07 5.48 -10.77
N THR A 33 11.86 5.98 -10.59
CA THR A 33 10.84 5.39 -9.73
C THR A 33 9.59 5.15 -10.55
N ILE A 34 9.12 3.91 -10.59
CA ILE A 34 7.88 3.55 -11.28
C ILE A 34 6.77 3.22 -10.29
N ASP A 35 5.59 3.80 -10.47
CA ASP A 35 4.40 3.53 -9.68
C ASP A 35 3.39 2.73 -10.49
N LEU A 36 3.26 1.45 -10.13
CA LEU A 36 2.39 0.49 -10.78
C LEU A 36 0.97 0.59 -10.20
N GLY A 37 -0.01 0.85 -11.06
CA GLY A 37 -1.41 1.05 -10.66
C GLY A 37 -1.77 2.50 -10.34
N SER A 38 -1.09 3.45 -11.01
CA SER A 38 -1.22 4.88 -10.73
C SER A 38 -1.49 5.68 -11.99
N LYS A 39 -2.54 6.50 -11.94
CA LYS A 39 -2.99 7.35 -13.05
C LYS A 39 -2.25 8.69 -13.12
N ASN A 40 -1.51 9.06 -12.07
CA ASN A 40 -0.74 10.31 -11.96
C ASN A 40 -0.06 10.43 -10.57
N GLY A 41 0.75 11.48 -10.39
CA GLY A 41 1.38 11.86 -9.13
C GLY A 41 0.46 12.40 -8.02
N ASN A 42 -0.87 12.28 -8.11
CA ASN A 42 -1.80 12.82 -7.09
C ASN A 42 -2.20 11.80 -6.00
N GLY A 43 -1.67 10.57 -6.07
CA GLY A 43 -1.82 9.56 -5.03
C GLY A 43 -1.51 10.13 -3.63
N SER A 44 -2.33 9.84 -2.62
CA SER A 44 -2.15 10.48 -1.31
C SER A 44 -0.85 10.11 -0.60
N TYR A 45 -0.29 8.95 -0.94
CA TYR A 45 0.97 8.45 -0.39
C TYR A 45 2.16 9.31 -0.83
N TYR A 46 2.10 9.99 -1.97
CA TYR A 46 3.15 10.93 -2.40
C TYR A 46 3.40 12.07 -1.42
N ARG A 47 2.40 12.46 -0.62
CA ARG A 47 2.59 13.46 0.45
C ARG A 47 3.45 12.98 1.61
N PHE A 48 3.76 11.69 1.65
CA PHE A 48 4.47 11.03 2.74
C PHE A 48 5.85 10.56 2.30
N PHE A 49 6.04 10.27 1.00
CA PHE A 49 7.36 10.09 0.42
C PHE A 49 8.10 11.44 0.27
N ASN A 50 9.43 11.39 0.32
CA ASN A 50 10.30 12.44 -0.20
C ASN A 50 10.67 12.08 -1.65
N THR A 51 10.03 12.75 -2.61
CA THR A 51 10.18 12.50 -4.05
C THR A 51 11.09 13.51 -4.75
N LYS A 52 11.78 14.39 -4.01
CA LYS A 52 12.55 15.50 -4.61
C LYS A 52 13.64 15.03 -5.58
N SER A 53 14.19 13.84 -5.35
CA SER A 53 15.27 13.24 -6.12
C SER A 53 14.77 12.09 -7.02
N ALA A 54 13.46 11.92 -7.17
CA ALA A 54 12.85 10.84 -7.93
C ALA A 54 12.42 11.31 -9.32
N GLU A 55 12.75 10.53 -10.34
CA GLU A 55 12.19 10.64 -11.68
C GLU A 55 11.02 9.67 -11.79
N MET A 56 9.79 10.19 -11.77
CA MET A 56 8.58 9.38 -11.65
C MET A 56 8.08 8.88 -13.01
N THR A 57 7.74 7.60 -13.09
CA THR A 57 6.97 6.98 -14.17
C THR A 57 5.69 6.40 -13.59
N TYR A 58 4.55 6.58 -14.26
CA TYR A 58 3.26 6.05 -13.81
C TYR A 58 2.75 4.99 -14.78
N VAL A 59 2.09 3.95 -14.25
CA VAL A 59 1.51 2.86 -15.06
C VAL A 59 0.07 2.60 -14.65
N ASP A 60 -0.84 2.58 -15.62
CA ASP A 60 -2.24 2.21 -15.42
C ASP A 60 -2.80 1.50 -16.66
N LYS A 61 -3.64 0.49 -16.48
CA LYS A 61 -4.21 -0.30 -17.60
C LYS A 61 -5.37 0.41 -18.30
N TYR A 62 -6.13 1.24 -17.57
CA TYR A 62 -7.38 1.85 -18.03
C TYR A 62 -7.27 3.35 -18.25
N PHE A 63 -6.07 3.90 -18.11
CA PHE A 63 -5.77 5.32 -18.31
C PHE A 63 -4.49 5.46 -19.13
N GLU A 64 -4.52 6.37 -20.09
CA GLU A 64 -3.38 6.71 -20.93
C GLU A 64 -3.27 8.23 -21.02
N SER A 65 -2.05 8.74 -20.86
CA SER A 65 -1.71 10.15 -21.01
C SER A 65 -0.22 10.26 -21.33
N GLU A 66 0.27 11.44 -21.70
CA GLU A 66 1.70 11.66 -22.02
C GLU A 66 2.64 11.17 -20.90
N ASP A 67 2.20 11.22 -19.64
CA ASP A 67 3.00 10.86 -18.47
C ASP A 67 2.69 9.45 -17.91
N VAL A 68 1.76 8.70 -18.51
CA VAL A 68 1.29 7.40 -17.98
C VAL A 68 1.41 6.32 -19.04
N ILE A 69 2.17 5.27 -18.73
CA ILE A 69 2.33 4.12 -19.62
C ILE A 69 1.11 3.20 -19.48
N ASN A 70 0.40 2.96 -20.58
CA ASN A 70 -0.69 2.01 -20.61
C ASN A 70 -0.16 0.57 -20.69
N LEU A 71 -0.21 -0.18 -19.59
CA LEU A 71 0.32 -1.56 -19.54
C LEU A 71 -0.60 -2.52 -18.77
N ASP A 72 -0.68 -3.75 -19.25
CA ASP A 72 -1.33 -4.86 -18.54
C ASP A 72 -0.34 -5.61 -17.64
N LEU A 73 -0.51 -5.46 -16.33
CA LEU A 73 0.35 -6.05 -15.30
C LEU A 73 0.06 -7.52 -15.02
N GLU A 74 -0.94 -8.13 -15.68
CA GLU A 74 -1.19 -9.57 -15.66
C GLU A 74 -0.22 -10.37 -16.56
N SER A 75 0.48 -9.68 -17.46
CA SER A 75 1.35 -10.25 -18.48
C SER A 75 2.81 -9.76 -18.31
N THR A 76 3.69 -10.18 -19.21
CA THR A 76 5.07 -9.69 -19.26
C THR A 76 5.09 -8.17 -19.45
N ILE A 77 5.84 -7.47 -18.61
CA ILE A 77 5.99 -6.02 -18.62
C ILE A 77 7.04 -5.65 -19.69
N PRO A 78 6.69 -4.91 -20.76
CA PRO A 78 7.62 -4.56 -21.85
C PRO A 78 8.57 -3.40 -21.46
N LEU A 79 9.16 -3.48 -20.28
CA LEU A 79 10.19 -2.57 -19.77
C LEU A 79 11.51 -3.32 -19.67
N ALA A 80 12.62 -2.59 -19.86
CA ALA A 80 13.96 -3.17 -19.76
C ALA A 80 14.24 -3.69 -18.34
N ASP A 81 15.02 -4.77 -18.27
CA ASP A 81 15.63 -5.27 -17.04
C ASP A 81 16.50 -4.19 -16.39
N ASN A 82 16.59 -4.19 -15.06
CA ASN A 82 17.50 -3.31 -14.31
C ASN A 82 17.39 -1.84 -14.79
N LYS A 83 16.19 -1.28 -14.70
CA LYS A 83 15.89 0.09 -15.16
C LYS A 83 15.54 1.03 -14.02
N TYR A 84 14.93 0.54 -12.95
CA TYR A 84 14.35 1.36 -11.89
C TYR A 84 15.04 1.14 -10.55
N GLU A 85 15.34 2.24 -9.85
CA GLU A 85 15.80 2.22 -8.46
C GLU A 85 14.65 1.91 -7.50
N ASN A 86 13.42 2.30 -7.83
CA ASN A 86 12.25 2.05 -7.00
C ASN A 86 11.03 1.60 -7.82
N VAL A 87 10.29 0.63 -7.29
CA VAL A 87 8.94 0.27 -7.73
C VAL A 87 7.98 0.52 -6.58
N ILE A 88 6.92 1.27 -6.85
CA ILE A 88 5.80 1.50 -5.93
C ILE A 88 4.61 0.66 -6.39
N SER A 89 3.93 0.02 -5.43
CA SER A 89 2.72 -0.75 -5.68
C SER A 89 1.75 -0.66 -4.50
N ILE A 90 0.81 0.30 -4.56
CA ILE A 90 -0.13 0.58 -3.46
C ILE A 90 -1.54 0.12 -3.84
N ASN A 91 -2.04 -0.90 -3.13
CA ASN A 91 -3.36 -1.50 -3.36
C ASN A 91 -3.53 -1.94 -4.83
N LEU A 92 -2.57 -2.72 -5.31
CA LEU A 92 -2.55 -3.25 -6.68
C LEU A 92 -2.63 -4.78 -6.69
N PHE A 93 -1.84 -5.47 -5.86
CA PHE A 93 -1.68 -6.91 -5.98
C PHE A 93 -2.98 -7.68 -5.77
N GLU A 94 -3.91 -7.17 -4.96
CA GLU A 94 -5.25 -7.75 -4.79
C GLU A 94 -6.07 -7.78 -6.10
N HIS A 95 -5.76 -6.91 -7.06
CA HIS A 95 -6.44 -6.80 -8.35
C HIS A 95 -5.76 -7.62 -9.46
N ILE A 96 -4.63 -8.27 -9.18
CA ILE A 96 -3.86 -9.07 -10.14
C ILE A 96 -4.08 -10.55 -9.83
N PHE A 97 -4.53 -11.33 -10.80
CA PHE A 97 -4.72 -12.77 -10.67
C PHE A 97 -3.37 -13.50 -10.67
N ASN A 98 -2.49 -13.15 -11.61
CA ASN A 98 -1.14 -13.73 -11.77
C ASN A 98 -0.10 -13.02 -10.90
N ILE A 99 -0.34 -12.90 -9.58
CA ILE A 99 0.51 -12.12 -8.66
C ILE A 99 1.99 -12.50 -8.74
N GLN A 100 2.30 -13.80 -8.79
CA GLN A 100 3.70 -14.24 -8.83
C GLN A 100 4.41 -13.77 -10.11
N ASN A 101 3.70 -13.71 -11.25
CA ASN A 101 4.27 -13.15 -12.49
C ASN A 101 4.62 -11.68 -12.29
N LEU A 102 3.70 -10.88 -11.74
CA LEU A 102 3.95 -9.47 -11.45
C LEU A 102 5.14 -9.29 -10.49
N ILE A 103 5.23 -10.09 -9.43
CA ILE A 103 6.36 -10.03 -8.49
C ILE A 103 7.69 -10.32 -9.20
N ASN A 104 7.73 -11.34 -10.06
CA ASN A 104 8.93 -11.67 -10.84
C ASN A 104 9.32 -10.56 -11.81
N GLU A 105 8.34 -9.95 -12.48
CA GLU A 105 8.56 -8.83 -13.40
C GLU A 105 9.03 -7.57 -12.66
N ILE A 106 8.47 -7.28 -11.48
CA ILE A 106 8.96 -6.19 -10.61
C ILE A 106 10.42 -6.44 -10.23
N TYR A 107 10.77 -7.67 -9.83
CA TYR A 107 12.16 -8.02 -9.55
C TYR A 107 13.05 -7.81 -10.79
N ARG A 108 12.60 -8.24 -11.98
CA ARG A 108 13.37 -8.09 -13.23
C ARG A 108 13.67 -6.63 -13.56
N ILE A 109 12.69 -5.74 -13.47
CA ILE A 109 12.84 -4.32 -13.85
C ILE A 109 13.60 -3.47 -12.82
N LEU A 110 13.74 -3.93 -11.59
CA LEU A 110 14.53 -3.26 -10.55
C LEU A 110 16.03 -3.39 -10.81
N ASN A 111 16.81 -2.35 -10.48
CA ASN A 111 18.27 -2.38 -10.44
C ASN A 111 18.81 -3.29 -9.33
N PHE A 112 20.11 -3.62 -9.38
CA PHE A 112 20.83 -4.14 -8.22
C PHE A 112 20.73 -3.08 -7.11
N ASP A 113 20.22 -3.43 -5.92
CA ASP A 113 19.83 -2.50 -4.83
C ASP A 113 18.49 -1.74 -5.03
N GLY A 114 17.74 -2.08 -6.08
CA GLY A 114 16.43 -1.53 -6.33
C GLY A 114 15.40 -1.97 -5.28
N LYS A 115 14.43 -1.10 -4.99
CA LYS A 115 13.47 -1.29 -3.89
C LYS A 115 12.04 -1.44 -4.38
N LEU A 116 11.35 -2.47 -3.90
CA LEU A 116 9.89 -2.56 -3.96
C LEU A 116 9.30 -1.98 -2.67
N ILE A 117 8.40 -1.02 -2.80
CA ILE A 117 7.64 -0.45 -1.70
C ILE A 117 6.15 -0.56 -2.03
N GLY A 118 5.39 -1.23 -1.18
CA GLY A 118 3.98 -1.45 -1.48
C GLY A 118 3.08 -1.63 -0.28
N ALA A 119 1.79 -1.72 -0.56
CA ALA A 119 0.79 -2.07 0.44
C ALA A 119 -0.38 -2.82 -0.19
N THR A 120 -0.99 -3.74 0.54
CA THR A 120 -2.19 -4.47 0.12
C THR A 120 -3.21 -4.55 1.25
N PRO A 121 -4.51 -4.56 0.95
CA PRO A 121 -5.57 -4.74 1.93
C PRO A 121 -5.63 -6.19 2.41
N PHE A 122 -6.02 -6.38 3.68
CA PHE A 122 -6.25 -7.70 4.28
C PHE A 122 -7.68 -7.84 4.82
N HIS A 123 -8.07 -6.97 5.76
CA HIS A 123 -9.45 -6.90 6.22
C HIS A 123 -10.16 -5.72 5.56
N LYS A 124 -10.65 -5.96 4.34
CA LYS A 124 -11.31 -4.96 3.50
C LYS A 124 -12.47 -5.60 2.75
N GLU A 125 -13.58 -4.87 2.65
CA GLU A 125 -14.67 -5.21 1.74
C GLU A 125 -14.18 -5.38 0.30
N TYR A 126 -14.96 -6.10 -0.50
CA TYR A 126 -14.71 -6.20 -1.95
C TYR A 126 -14.68 -4.80 -2.58
N HIS A 127 -13.64 -4.50 -3.36
CA HIS A 127 -13.40 -3.19 -3.98
C HIS A 127 -12.75 -3.32 -5.36
N ALA A 128 -13.48 -3.89 -6.31
CA ALA A 128 -13.05 -4.07 -7.70
C ALA A 128 -12.49 -2.80 -8.38
N ASP A 129 -11.36 -2.96 -9.08
CA ASP A 129 -10.82 -2.00 -10.07
C ASP A 129 -10.01 -2.73 -11.17
N PRO A 130 -10.61 -3.59 -12.02
CA PRO A 130 -12.03 -3.95 -12.14
C PRO A 130 -12.40 -5.25 -11.39
N TYR A 131 -11.41 -6.00 -10.91
CA TYR A 131 -11.59 -7.23 -10.14
C TYR A 131 -10.83 -7.13 -8.83
N ASP A 132 -11.16 -7.96 -7.86
CA ASP A 132 -10.53 -7.96 -6.54
C ASP A 132 -10.49 -9.40 -6.04
N PHE A 133 -9.34 -10.04 -6.24
CA PHE A 133 -9.16 -11.49 -6.18
C PHE A 133 -8.74 -11.99 -4.80
N TYR A 134 -7.89 -11.24 -4.10
CA TYR A 134 -7.18 -11.81 -2.96
C TYR A 134 -7.11 -10.94 -1.70
N ARG A 135 -7.03 -11.61 -0.55
CA ARG A 135 -6.66 -11.08 0.77
C ARG A 135 -5.53 -11.94 1.35
N LEU A 136 -4.32 -11.66 0.91
CA LEU A 136 -3.16 -12.51 1.22
C LEU A 136 -2.53 -12.11 2.55
N THR A 137 -2.01 -13.10 3.27
CA THR A 137 -1.32 -12.90 4.54
C THR A 137 0.16 -12.56 4.32
N GLN A 138 0.82 -12.15 5.38
CA GLN A 138 2.27 -11.93 5.39
C GLN A 138 3.08 -13.15 4.94
N ASP A 139 2.61 -14.36 5.25
CA ASP A 139 3.33 -15.60 4.91
C ASP A 139 3.37 -15.82 3.39
N PHE A 140 2.28 -15.50 2.68
CA PHE A 140 2.26 -15.54 1.23
C PHE A 140 3.30 -14.57 0.65
N TYR A 141 3.26 -13.30 1.07
CA TYR A 141 4.17 -12.28 0.54
C TYR A 141 5.63 -12.60 0.87
N GLN A 142 5.89 -13.08 2.09
CA GLN A 142 7.23 -13.46 2.51
C GLN A 142 7.83 -14.55 1.62
N LYS A 143 7.02 -15.57 1.29
CA LYS A 143 7.42 -16.65 0.41
C LYS A 143 7.54 -16.18 -1.04
N ALA A 144 6.51 -15.52 -1.57
CA ALA A 144 6.45 -15.08 -2.96
C ALA A 144 7.58 -14.09 -3.34
N PHE A 145 7.92 -13.16 -2.44
CA PHE A 145 9.05 -12.26 -2.64
C PHE A 145 10.40 -12.99 -2.57
N ASN A 146 10.56 -13.92 -1.62
CA ASN A 146 11.79 -14.72 -1.52
C ASN A 146 11.99 -15.60 -2.76
N ASP A 147 10.94 -16.26 -3.23
CA ASP A 147 10.96 -17.12 -4.43
C ASP A 147 11.34 -16.33 -5.70
N ALA A 148 11.02 -15.03 -5.75
CA ALA A 148 11.43 -14.13 -6.84
C ALA A 148 12.88 -13.62 -6.73
N GLY A 149 13.52 -13.79 -5.56
CA GLY A 149 14.91 -13.39 -5.31
C GLY A 149 15.08 -12.11 -4.47
N PHE A 150 14.00 -11.51 -3.96
CA PHE A 150 14.10 -10.35 -3.08
C PHE A 150 14.81 -10.69 -1.76
N LYS A 151 15.58 -9.73 -1.27
CA LYS A 151 16.27 -9.69 0.01
C LYS A 151 15.66 -8.62 0.91
N SER A 152 16.08 -8.60 2.18
CA SER A 152 15.67 -7.60 3.17
C SER A 152 14.15 -7.42 3.27
N ILE A 153 13.38 -8.50 3.06
CA ILE A 153 11.91 -8.46 3.00
C ILE A 153 11.35 -8.07 4.38
N LYS A 154 10.65 -6.95 4.43
CA LYS A 154 9.95 -6.48 5.62
C LYS A 154 8.47 -6.36 5.32
N ILE A 155 7.64 -7.06 6.08
CA ILE A 155 6.18 -7.00 6.00
C ILE A 155 5.65 -6.47 7.33
N ILE A 156 4.79 -5.44 7.26
CA ILE A 156 4.31 -4.68 8.41
C ILE A 156 2.78 -4.72 8.41
N PRO A 157 2.15 -5.38 9.38
CA PRO A 157 0.72 -5.24 9.63
C PRO A 157 0.35 -3.81 10.02
N VAL A 158 -0.66 -3.25 9.35
CA VAL A 158 -1.12 -1.87 9.54
C VAL A 158 -2.58 -1.86 9.97
N GLY A 159 -2.91 -0.96 10.91
CA GLY A 159 -4.25 -0.86 11.49
C GLY A 159 -4.53 -2.03 12.44
N ILE A 160 -3.67 -2.22 13.43
CA ILE A 160 -3.70 -3.38 14.33
C ILE A 160 -4.81 -3.24 15.38
N GLY A 161 -5.72 -4.21 15.39
CA GLY A 161 -6.78 -4.38 16.36
C GLY A 161 -8.18 -4.40 15.73
N ILE A 162 -9.11 -5.07 16.41
CA ILE A 162 -10.48 -5.22 15.93
C ILE A 162 -11.18 -3.85 15.78
N PHE A 163 -10.92 -2.90 16.68
CA PHE A 163 -11.54 -1.58 16.57
C PHE A 163 -10.95 -0.77 15.41
N HIS A 164 -9.71 -0.97 14.99
CA HIS A 164 -9.20 -0.36 13.74
C HIS A 164 -9.98 -0.85 12.52
N GLN A 165 -10.29 -2.15 12.45
CA GLN A 165 -11.09 -2.73 11.36
C GLN A 165 -12.49 -2.11 11.33
N ILE A 166 -13.18 -2.08 12.48
CA ILE A 166 -14.50 -1.48 12.59
C ILE A 166 -14.44 0.02 12.24
N ALA A 167 -13.42 0.75 12.70
CA ALA A 167 -13.26 2.17 12.39
C ALA A 167 -13.07 2.42 10.89
N ASP A 168 -12.28 1.61 10.18
CA ASP A 168 -12.13 1.75 8.73
C ASP A 168 -13.43 1.46 7.98
N SER A 169 -14.14 0.39 8.34
CA SER A 169 -15.44 0.05 7.74
C SER A 169 -16.48 1.17 7.98
N LEU A 170 -16.57 1.69 9.21
CA LEU A 170 -17.48 2.79 9.55
C LEU A 170 -17.09 4.11 8.86
N SER A 171 -15.82 4.32 8.53
CA SER A 171 -15.32 5.57 7.92
C SER A 171 -16.00 5.95 6.62
N LYS A 172 -16.52 4.96 5.88
CA LYS A 172 -17.26 5.15 4.63
C LYS A 172 -18.72 5.55 4.87
N ILE A 173 -19.29 5.11 5.98
CA ILE A 173 -20.69 5.35 6.35
C ILE A 173 -20.86 6.77 6.93
N ILE A 174 -19.87 7.23 7.69
CA ILE A 174 -19.95 8.49 8.44
C ILE A 174 -19.53 9.68 7.56
N LYS A 175 -20.53 10.41 7.06
CA LYS A 175 -20.33 11.60 6.20
C LYS A 175 -19.68 12.77 6.92
N PHE A 176 -19.99 12.96 8.21
CA PHE A 176 -19.46 14.05 9.02
C PHE A 176 -18.01 13.77 9.43
N ARG A 177 -17.05 14.44 8.76
CA ARG A 177 -15.61 14.16 8.91
C ARG A 177 -15.09 14.35 10.34
N ILE A 178 -15.61 15.32 11.08
CA ILE A 178 -15.23 15.56 12.48
C ILE A 178 -15.66 14.37 13.35
N LEU A 179 -16.92 13.92 13.23
CA LEU A 179 -17.43 12.75 13.95
C LEU A 179 -16.64 11.48 13.60
N ARG A 180 -16.36 11.27 12.32
CA ARG A 180 -15.52 10.17 11.85
C ARG A 180 -14.14 10.19 12.51
N CYS A 181 -13.51 11.37 12.59
CA CYS A 181 -12.21 11.52 13.23
C CYS A 181 -12.25 11.22 14.74
N LEU A 182 -13.30 11.66 15.44
CA LEU A 182 -13.51 11.34 16.85
C LEU A 182 -13.62 9.82 17.07
N ILE A 183 -14.34 9.12 16.19
CA ILE A 183 -14.48 7.66 16.23
C ILE A 183 -13.14 6.98 15.99
N TRP A 184 -12.32 7.45 15.04
CA TRP A 184 -10.97 6.90 14.87
C TRP A 184 -10.16 6.99 16.16
N PHE A 185 -10.13 8.16 16.80
CA PHE A 185 -9.37 8.34 18.04
C PHE A 185 -9.90 7.48 19.19
N LEU A 186 -11.23 7.32 19.30
CA LEU A 186 -11.83 6.43 20.28
C LEU A 186 -11.41 4.98 20.02
N PHE A 187 -11.52 4.50 18.79
CA PHE A 187 -11.33 3.09 18.44
C PHE A 187 -9.85 2.70 18.53
N ILE A 188 -8.94 3.58 18.11
CA ILE A 188 -7.49 3.40 18.34
C ILE A 188 -7.17 3.28 19.84
N LYS A 189 -7.84 4.06 20.70
CA LYS A 189 -7.66 3.94 22.16
C LYS A 189 -8.24 2.64 22.70
N LEU A 190 -9.40 2.21 22.21
CA LEU A 190 -10.02 0.95 22.61
C LEU A 190 -9.11 -0.23 22.28
N ASP A 191 -8.49 -0.27 21.11
CA ASP A 191 -7.52 -1.32 20.77
C ASP A 191 -6.30 -1.32 21.69
N LYS A 192 -5.76 -0.13 22.03
CA LYS A 192 -4.65 -0.04 23.00
C LYS A 192 -5.02 -0.57 24.37
N VAL A 193 -6.27 -0.42 24.79
CA VAL A 193 -6.77 -0.93 26.06
C VAL A 193 -7.01 -2.44 25.96
N LEU A 194 -7.70 -2.89 24.91
CA LEU A 194 -8.01 -4.30 24.66
C LEU A 194 -6.74 -5.16 24.58
N SER A 195 -5.71 -4.68 23.87
CA SER A 195 -4.44 -5.42 23.72
C SER A 195 -3.69 -5.64 25.04
N LYS A 196 -4.04 -4.94 26.14
CA LYS A 196 -3.44 -5.18 27.46
C LYS A 196 -3.93 -6.49 28.10
N PHE A 197 -5.13 -6.95 27.77
CA PHE A 197 -5.75 -8.14 28.36
C PHE A 197 -6.14 -9.22 27.33
N TYR A 198 -6.21 -8.87 26.04
CA TYR A 198 -6.46 -9.81 24.94
C TYR A 198 -5.35 -9.72 23.91
N LYS A 199 -4.29 -10.53 24.08
CA LYS A 199 -3.10 -10.52 23.20
C LYS A 199 -3.42 -10.80 21.73
N ASN A 200 -4.42 -11.65 21.48
CA ASN A 200 -4.88 -11.99 20.12
C ASN A 200 -5.48 -10.79 19.38
N ASN A 201 -5.75 -9.65 20.04
CA ASN A 201 -6.13 -8.41 19.35
C ASN A 201 -5.07 -7.99 18.31
N LEU A 202 -3.80 -8.34 18.54
CA LEU A 202 -2.69 -8.05 17.63
C LEU A 202 -2.75 -8.83 16.32
N ASN A 203 -3.54 -9.89 16.24
CA ASN A 203 -3.73 -10.69 15.03
C ASN A 203 -4.78 -10.07 14.08
N PHE A 204 -5.52 -9.06 14.53
CA PHE A 204 -6.41 -8.27 13.68
C PHE A 204 -5.61 -7.13 13.07
N TYR A 205 -5.61 -7.02 11.75
CA TYR A 205 -5.01 -5.89 11.04
C TYR A 205 -5.80 -5.61 9.75
N CYS A 206 -5.69 -4.39 9.22
CA CYS A 206 -6.45 -3.95 8.05
C CYS A 206 -5.69 -4.13 6.74
N SER A 207 -4.36 -4.01 6.75
CA SER A 207 -3.49 -4.04 5.57
C SER A 207 -2.10 -4.54 5.91
N LEU A 208 -1.35 -4.96 4.90
CA LEU A 208 0.08 -5.20 4.96
C LEU A 208 0.79 -4.12 4.15
N VAL A 209 1.84 -3.53 4.71
CA VAL A 209 2.82 -2.72 3.98
C VAL A 209 4.09 -3.54 3.84
N PHE A 210 4.73 -3.53 2.68
CA PHE A 210 5.96 -4.26 2.44
C PHE A 210 7.07 -3.41 1.83
N TYR A 211 8.30 -3.76 2.19
CA TYR A 211 9.54 -3.21 1.66
C TYR A 211 10.45 -4.37 1.32
N CYS A 212 10.96 -4.41 0.09
CA CYS A 212 11.88 -5.44 -0.37
C CYS A 212 13.02 -4.80 -1.16
N GLU A 213 14.20 -5.42 -1.12
CA GLU A 213 15.39 -4.99 -1.87
C GLU A 213 15.81 -6.13 -2.82
N LYS A 214 16.35 -5.83 -4.00
CA LYS A 214 16.89 -6.81 -4.95
C LYS A 214 18.37 -7.11 -4.69
#